data_AF-A0A9N9H1T7-F1
#
_entry.id   AF-A0A9N9H1T7-F1
#
_cell.length_a   1.000
_cell.length_b   1.000
_cell.length_c   1.000
_cell.angle_alpha   90.00
_cell.angle_beta   90.00
_cell.angle_gamma   90.00
#
_symmetry.space_group_name_H-M   'P 1'
#
loop_
_entity.id
_entity.type
_entity.pdbx_description
1 polymer ?
#
loop_
_entity_poly.entity_id
_entity_poly.type
_entity_poly.pdbx_seq_one_letter_code
_entity_poly.pdbx_strand_id
1 'polypeptide(L)'
;MGSSRNFSEWLNDAINNGHIIEFNYDSLKKIEPCLITALSGIKTAYQIEFDRNVAIKYLKDVRHKSEDEYYRNFVKEVQILTKLNAVNNENIIRFLGISK
;
A
#
# COMPACT_ATOMS: atom_id res chain seq x y z
N MET A 1 5.86 -15.23 19.46
CA MET A 1 5.39 -15.62 18.10
C MET A 1 3.87 -15.51 18.11
N GLY A 2 3.29 -14.52 17.43
CA GLY A 2 1.82 -14.31 17.51
C GLY A 2 1.26 -13.03 16.87
N SER A 3 2.04 -12.23 16.12
CA SER A 3 1.58 -10.92 15.66
C SER A 3 1.18 -10.83 14.19
N SER A 4 1.67 -11.68 13.28
CA SER A 4 1.42 -11.54 11.84
C SER A 4 0.00 -11.94 11.41
N ARG A 5 -0.63 -12.93 12.06
CA ARG A 5 -2.03 -13.31 11.79
C ARG A 5 -2.99 -12.13 11.90
N ASN A 6 -2.82 -11.29 12.93
CA ASN A 6 -3.71 -10.15 13.19
C ASN A 6 -3.61 -9.05 12.11
N PHE A 7 -2.42 -8.79 11.55
CA PHE A 7 -2.25 -7.76 10.52
C PHE A 7 -2.84 -8.15 9.16
N SER A 8 -2.67 -9.40 8.74
CA SER A 8 -3.28 -9.90 7.50
C SER A 8 -4.79 -9.98 7.60
N GLU A 9 -5.31 -10.43 8.75
CA GLU A 9 -6.75 -10.43 9.03
C GLU A 9 -7.31 -9.01 8.97
N TRP A 10 -6.70 -8.07 9.68
CA TRP A 10 -7.14 -6.66 9.67
C TRP A 10 -7.14 -6.06 8.25
N LEU A 11 -6.10 -6.31 7.45
CA LEU A 11 -6.01 -5.76 6.10
C LEU A 11 -7.11 -6.32 5.19
N ASN A 12 -7.34 -7.63 5.26
CA ASN A 12 -8.40 -8.28 4.49
C ASN A 12 -9.78 -7.79 4.93
N ASP A 13 -10.03 -7.64 6.23
CA ASP A 13 -11.29 -7.11 6.76
C ASP A 13 -11.51 -5.66 6.31
N ALA A 14 -10.47 -4.83 6.32
CA ALA A 14 -10.56 -3.45 5.87
C ALA A 14 -10.90 -3.35 4.37
N ILE A 15 -10.36 -4.25 3.55
CA ILE A 15 -10.68 -4.35 2.12
C ILE A 15 -12.11 -4.85 1.92
N ASN A 16 -12.48 -5.96 2.55
CA ASN A 16 -13.80 -6.58 2.40
C ASN A 16 -14.96 -5.68 2.85
N ASN A 17 -14.73 -4.84 3.86
CA ASN A 17 -15.72 -3.88 4.34
C ASN A 17 -15.66 -2.51 3.62
N GLY A 18 -14.85 -2.38 2.56
CA GLY A 18 -14.79 -1.17 1.73
C GLY A 18 -14.09 0.02 2.39
N HIS A 19 -13.34 -0.18 3.48
CA HIS A 19 -12.53 0.87 4.10
C HIS A 19 -11.25 1.16 3.32
N ILE A 20 -10.77 0.18 2.54
CA ILE A 20 -9.63 0.30 1.63
C ILE A 20 -10.06 -0.20 0.26
N ILE A 21 -9.75 0.57 -0.78
CA ILE A 21 -9.97 0.14 -2.16
C ILE A 21 -8.84 -0.82 -2.54
N GLU A 22 -9.20 -2.05 -2.91
CA GLU A 22 -8.29 -2.98 -3.58
C GLU A 22 -8.37 -2.74 -5.09
N PHE A 23 -7.23 -2.51 -5.74
CA PHE A 23 -7.15 -2.28 -7.18
C PHE A 23 -6.29 -3.34 -7.86
N ASN A 24 -6.59 -3.64 -9.12
CA ASN A 24 -5.81 -4.57 -9.92
C ASN A 24 -4.48 -3.92 -10.36
N TYR A 25 -3.33 -4.44 -9.93
CA TYR A 25 -2.02 -3.93 -10.32
C TYR A 25 -1.83 -3.93 -11.85
N ASP A 26 -2.33 -4.96 -12.54
CA ASP A 26 -2.17 -5.11 -13.99
C ASP A 26 -2.98 -4.08 -14.80
N SER A 27 -3.90 -3.37 -14.15
CA SER A 27 -4.61 -2.24 -14.77
C SER A 27 -3.75 -0.97 -14.93
N LEU A 28 -2.60 -0.92 -14.26
CA LEU A 28 -1.71 0.23 -14.29
C LEU A 28 -0.95 0.31 -15.62
N LYS A 29 -0.78 1.54 -16.13
CA LYS A 29 -0.03 1.82 -17.35
C LYS A 29 1.19 2.68 -17.06
N LYS A 30 2.18 2.67 -17.97
CA LYS A 30 3.38 3.52 -17.90
C LYS A 30 4.09 3.40 -16.54
N ILE A 31 4.31 2.17 -16.10
CA ILE A 31 4.94 1.90 -14.82
C ILE A 31 6.44 2.17 -14.94
N GLU A 32 6.93 3.15 -14.19
CA GLU A 32 8.33 3.58 -14.22
C GLU A 32 8.91 3.59 -12.79
N PRO A 33 10.17 3.13 -12.59
CA PRO A 33 10.82 3.23 -11.30
C PRO A 33 11.11 4.70 -10.97
N CYS A 34 10.83 5.12 -9.74
CA CYS A 34 11.11 6.47 -9.24
C CYS A 34 12.19 6.45 -8.15
N LEU A 35 12.04 5.57 -7.15
CA LEU A 35 13.00 5.42 -6.06
C LEU A 35 13.10 3.96 -5.64
N ILE A 36 14.32 3.51 -5.34
CA ILE A 36 14.56 2.15 -4.83
C ILE A 36 15.40 2.27 -3.56
N THR A 37 14.92 1.69 -2.46
CA THR A 37 15.66 1.57 -1.21
C THR A 37 16.08 0.11 -0.99
N ALA A 38 16.79 -0.18 0.10
CA ALA A 38 17.18 -1.54 0.43
C ALA A 38 15.98 -2.50 0.58
N LEU A 39 14.82 -2.00 1.03
CA LEU A 39 13.69 -2.82 1.47
C LEU A 39 12.38 -2.54 0.76
N SER A 40 12.29 -1.40 0.07
CA SER A 40 11.08 -0.98 -0.64
C SER A 40 11.45 -0.19 -1.90
N GLY A 41 10.44 0.19 -2.67
CA GLY A 41 10.62 1.19 -3.71
C GLY A 41 9.33 1.94 -3.98
N ILE A 42 9.46 2.95 -4.82
CA ILE A 42 8.37 3.75 -5.36
C ILE A 42 8.45 3.65 -6.88
N LYS A 43 7.33 3.30 -7.49
CA LYS A 43 7.10 3.41 -8.93
C LYS A 43 6.08 4.53 -9.18
N THR A 44 6.20 5.22 -10.29
CA THR A 44 5.10 6.01 -10.84
C THR A 44 4.31 5.13 -11.81
N ALA A 45 3.01 5.37 -11.92
CA ALA A 45 2.16 4.74 -12.91
C ALA A 45 0.97 5.63 -13.22
N TYR A 46 0.30 5.36 -14.31
CA TYR A 46 -1.00 5.91 -14.63
C TYR A 46 -2.08 4.87 -14.30
N GLN A 47 -3.02 5.23 -13.42
CA GLN A 47 -4.15 4.37 -13.06
C GLN A 47 -5.37 4.79 -13.90
N ILE A 48 -5.96 3.81 -14.59
CA ILE A 48 -7.00 4.02 -15.61
C ILE A 48 -8.36 4.41 -14.99
N GLU A 49 -8.81 3.70 -13.96
CA GLU A 49 -10.11 3.92 -13.32
C GLU A 49 -10.25 5.31 -12.67
N PHE A 50 -9.15 5.86 -12.17
CA PHE A 50 -9.08 7.17 -11.54
C PHE A 50 -8.62 8.29 -12.48
N ASP A 51 -8.24 7.94 -13.72
CA ASP A 51 -7.66 8.85 -14.72
C ASP A 51 -6.58 9.77 -14.14
N ARG A 52 -5.57 9.17 -13.50
CA ARG A 52 -4.48 9.96 -12.88
C ARG A 52 -3.17 9.21 -12.75
N ASN A 53 -2.10 10.01 -12.68
CA ASN A 53 -0.80 9.53 -12.25
C ASN A 53 -0.82 9.26 -10.74
N VAL A 54 -0.22 8.15 -10.34
CA VAL A 54 -0.13 7.66 -8.97
C VAL A 54 1.30 7.26 -8.64
N ALA A 55 1.63 7.32 -7.35
CA ALA A 55 2.85 6.74 -6.81
C ALA A 55 2.51 5.41 -6.11
N ILE A 56 3.25 4.37 -6.43
CA ILE A 56 3.05 3.02 -5.90
C ILE A 56 4.25 2.69 -5.03
N LYS A 57 4.01 2.59 -3.73
CA LYS A 57 4.98 2.04 -2.79
C LYS A 57 4.86 0.52 -2.77
N TYR A 58 5.99 -0.18 -2.94
CA TYR A 58 6.04 -1.64 -2.90
C TYR A 58 7.13 -2.11 -1.93
N LEU A 59 6.90 -3.24 -1.29
CA LEU A 59 7.93 -3.97 -0.54
C LEU A 59 8.72 -4.84 -1.52
N LYS A 60 10.04 -4.93 -1.34
CA LYS A 60 10.82 -5.93 -2.05
C LYS A 60 10.53 -7.30 -1.45
N ASP A 61 10.53 -8.34 -2.27
CA ASP A 61 10.50 -9.72 -1.80
C ASP A 61 11.83 -10.02 -1.08
N VAL A 62 11.79 -9.98 0.26
CA VAL A 62 12.95 -10.26 1.12
C VAL A 62 12.67 -11.55 1.88
N ARG A 63 13.21 -12.67 1.38
CA ARG A 63 13.07 -14.05 1.91
C ARG A 63 13.79 -14.28 3.25
N HIS A 64 13.64 -13.39 4.22
CA HIS A 64 14.29 -13.45 5.52
C HIS A 64 13.28 -13.26 6.66
N LYS A 65 13.58 -13.75 7.87
CA LYS A 65 12.74 -13.62 9.09
C LYS A 65 12.25 -12.19 9.40
N SER A 66 12.84 -11.18 8.79
CA SER A 66 12.42 -9.78 8.83
C SER A 66 11.14 -9.47 8.03
N GLU A 67 10.68 -10.38 7.16
CA GLU A 67 9.48 -10.23 6.32
C GLU A 67 8.22 -9.95 7.15
N ASP A 68 8.06 -10.67 8.28
CA ASP A 68 6.97 -10.45 9.24
C ASP A 68 6.99 -9.04 9.85
N GLU A 69 8.19 -8.48 10.09
CA GLU A 69 8.33 -7.13 10.64
C GLU A 69 8.07 -6.05 9.60
N TYR A 70 8.57 -6.23 8.37
CA TYR A 70 8.34 -5.28 7.29
C TYR A 70 6.88 -5.25 6.86
N TYR A 71 6.25 -6.42 6.71
CA TYR A 71 4.83 -6.50 6.43
C TYR A 71 4.00 -5.85 7.54
N ARG A 72 4.35 -6.11 8.81
CA ARG A 72 3.72 -5.41 9.95
C ARG A 72 3.85 -3.90 9.86
N ASN A 73 5.03 -3.38 9.54
CA ASN A 73 5.26 -1.95 9.43
C ASN A 73 4.49 -1.35 8.24
N PHE A 74 4.38 -2.08 7.14
CA PHE A 74 3.54 -1.72 6.01
C PHE A 74 2.05 -1.65 6.40
N VAL A 75 1.51 -2.66 7.07
CA VAL A 75 0.10 -2.62 7.52
C VAL A 75 -0.15 -1.48 8.50
N LYS A 76 0.79 -1.19 9.41
CA LYS A 76 0.70 -0.01 10.30
C LYS A 76 0.68 1.31 9.52
N GLU A 77 1.49 1.44 8.48
CA GLU A 77 1.49 2.62 7.61
C GLU A 77 0.12 2.78 6.92
N VAL A 78 -0.43 1.69 6.39
CA VAL A 78 -1.78 1.66 5.80
C VAL A 78 -2.84 2.11 6.82
N GLN A 79 -2.79 1.60 8.05
CA GLN A 79 -3.71 2.02 9.12
C GLN A 79 -3.66 3.53 9.39
N ILE A 80 -2.46 4.11 9.39
CA ILE A 80 -2.26 5.56 9.59
C ILE A 80 -2.82 6.32 8.38
N LEU A 81 -2.48 5.89 7.17
CA LEU A 81 -2.94 6.52 5.93
C LEU A 81 -4.46 6.50 5.79
N THR A 82 -5.12 5.38 6.10
CA THR A 82 -6.59 5.27 6.09
C THR A 82 -7.23 6.25 7.08
N LYS A 83 -6.66 6.42 8.29
CA LYS A 83 -7.15 7.40 9.27
C LYS A 83 -6.97 8.83 8.78
N LEU A 84 -5.82 9.15 8.20
CA LEU A 84 -5.53 10.49 7.68
C LEU A 84 -6.39 10.84 6.46
N ASN A 85 -6.76 9.86 5.64
CA ASN A 85 -7.63 10.04 4.48
C ASN A 85 -9.00 10.65 4.85
N ALA A 86 -9.50 10.37 6.06
CA ALA A 86 -10.77 10.91 6.55
C ALA A 86 -10.72 12.42 6.85
N VAL A 87 -9.52 12.99 7.04
CA VAL A 87 -9.33 14.40 7.41
C VAL A 87 -9.21 15.31 6.18
N ASN A 88 -9.10 14.74 4.97
CA ASN A 88 -9.01 15.46 3.69
C ASN A 88 -8.09 16.70 3.73
N ASN A 89 -6.86 16.51 4.20
CA ASN A 89 -5.85 17.57 4.30
C ASN A 89 -5.00 17.63 3.03
N GLU A 90 -4.93 18.80 2.39
CA GLU A 90 -4.18 19.02 1.14
C GLU A 90 -2.65 18.82 1.26
N ASN A 91 -2.12 18.92 2.48
CA ASN A 91 -0.69 18.76 2.75
C ASN A 91 -0.29 17.30 3.04
N ILE A 92 -1.26 16.37 2.99
CA ILE A 92 -1.02 14.95 3.21
C ILE A 92 -1.26 14.20 1.90
N ILE A 93 -0.33 13.31 1.56
CA ILE A 93 -0.48 12.45 0.38
C ILE A 93 -1.73 11.59 0.58
N ARG A 94 -2.69 11.75 -0.33
CA ARG A 94 -3.93 10.98 -0.32
C ARG A 94 -3.64 9.51 -0.61
N PHE A 95 -4.14 8.65 0.26
CA PHE A 95 -4.07 7.22 0.06
C PHE A 95 -5.23 6.75 -0.82
N LEU A 96 -4.92 6.06 -1.92
CA LEU A 96 -5.93 5.68 -2.91
C LEU A 96 -6.37 4.22 -2.78
N GLY A 97 -5.50 3.33 -2.31
CA GLY A 97 -5.81 1.90 -2.21
C GLY A 97 -4.56 1.02 -2.16
N ILE A 98 -4.78 -0.29 -2.24
CA ILE A 98 -3.75 -1.34 -2.20
C ILE A 98 -3.95 -2.30 -3.37
N SER A 99 -2.84 -2.90 -3.81
CA SER A 99 -2.85 -4.11 -4.62
C SER A 99 -2.00 -5.17 -3.91
N LYS A 100 -2.39 -6.45 -4.03
CA LYS A 100 -1.71 -7.59 -3.40
C LYS A 100 -0.97 -8.42 -4.43
#